data_AF-U2USS6-F1
#
_entry.id   AF-U2USS6-F1
#
_cell.length_a   1.000
_cell.length_b   1.000
_cell.length_c   1.000
_cell.angle_alpha   90.00
_cell.angle_beta   90.00
_cell.angle_gamma   90.00
#
_symmetry.space_group_name_H-M   'P 1'
#
loop_
_entity.id
_entity.type
_entity.pdbx_description
1 polymer ?
#
loop_
_entity_poly.entity_id
_entity_poly.type
_entity_poly.pdbx_seq_one_letter_code
_entity_poly.pdbx_strand_id
1 'polypeptide(L)'
;MDGFYLATVNELKKVAEEVIKGKYNLKNDLVMTGWAIKIDGIINRIQDIKLKEKLEKECEKIWDEWYEKVQKQLTKDNLAILDSLMGGRI
;
A
#
# COMPACT_ATOMS: atom_id res chain seq x y z
N MET A 1 0.66 -0.97 24.27
CA MET A 1 1.56 -0.86 23.10
C MET A 1 0.75 -0.83 21.81
N ASP A 2 -0.23 -1.72 21.64
CA ASP A 2 -1.11 -1.78 20.47
C ASP A 2 -1.85 -0.48 20.14
N GLY A 3 -2.29 0.29 21.15
CA GLY A 3 -2.90 1.61 20.91
C GLY A 3 -1.99 2.61 20.19
N PHE A 4 -0.67 2.55 20.43
CA PHE A 4 0.31 3.37 19.71
C PHE A 4 0.48 2.92 18.26
N TYR A 5 0.53 1.60 18.03
CA TYR A 5 0.61 1.05 16.67
C TYR A 5 -0.65 1.36 15.86
N LEU A 6 -1.84 1.24 16.46
CA LEU A 6 -3.11 1.64 15.84
C LEU A 6 -3.09 3.11 15.41
N ALA A 7 -2.70 4.02 16.31
CA ALA A 7 -2.60 5.44 15.99
C ALA A 7 -1.62 5.68 14.82
N THR A 8 -0.48 5.00 14.83
CA THR A 8 0.53 5.11 13.77
C THR A 8 0.00 4.61 12.42
N VAL A 9 -0.68 3.47 12.40
CA VAL A 9 -1.31 2.92 11.18
C VAL A 9 -2.36 3.89 10.64
N ASN A 10 -3.19 4.48 11.50
CA ASN A 10 -4.21 5.44 11.08
C ASN A 10 -3.63 6.70 10.45
N GLU A 11 -2.52 7.23 10.99
CA GLU A 11 -1.84 8.38 10.37
C GLU A 11 -1.19 8.01 9.02
N LEU A 12 -0.60 6.81 8.91
CA LEU A 12 -0.05 6.34 7.65
C LEU A 12 -1.14 6.09 6.59
N LYS A 13 -2.34 5.63 6.97
CA LYS A 13 -3.47 5.50 6.04
C LYS A 13 -3.82 6.81 5.36
N LYS A 14 -3.84 7.92 6.10
CA LYS A 14 -4.08 9.26 5.54
C LYS A 14 -3.06 9.63 4.45
N VAL A 15 -1.80 9.26 4.63
CA VAL A 15 -0.76 9.48 3.62
C VAL A 15 -1.10 8.73 2.33
N ALA A 16 -1.48 7.46 2.43
CA ALA A 16 -1.87 6.67 1.26
C ALA A 16 -3.15 7.21 0.58
N GLU A 17 -4.16 7.59 1.37
CA GLU A 17 -5.40 8.19 0.86
C GLU A 17 -5.13 9.49 0.09
N GLU A 18 -4.21 10.34 0.55
CA GLU A 18 -3.80 11.54 -0.19
C GLU A 18 -3.06 11.22 -1.49
N VAL A 19 -2.19 10.20 -1.49
CA VAL A 19 -1.46 9.77 -2.69
C VAL A 19 -2.41 9.18 -3.74
N ILE A 20 -3.40 8.38 -3.32
CA ILE A 20 -4.41 7.77 -4.19
C ILE A 20 -5.23 8.83 -4.93
N LYS A 21 -5.48 10.01 -4.35
CA LYS A 21 -6.17 11.12 -5.05
C LYS A 21 -5.38 11.68 -6.24
N GLY A 22 -4.05 11.54 -6.23
CA GLY A 22 -3.16 12.04 -7.28
C GLY A 22 -3.20 11.22 -8.58
N LYS A 23 -2.41 11.62 -9.58
CA LYS A 23 -2.11 10.77 -10.75
C LYS A 23 -0.95 9.82 -10.43
N TYR A 24 -0.86 8.72 -11.17
CA TYR A 24 0.32 7.89 -11.15
C TYR A 24 1.54 8.70 -11.59
N ASN A 25 2.63 8.56 -10.82
CA ASN A 25 3.98 8.96 -11.17
C ASN A 25 4.95 8.17 -10.27
N LEU A 26 6.22 8.12 -10.65
CA LEU A 26 7.23 7.36 -9.92
C LEU A 26 7.35 7.78 -8.44
N LYS A 27 7.22 9.07 -8.12
CA LYS A 27 7.27 9.54 -6.73
C LYS A 27 6.12 8.94 -5.91
N ASN A 28 4.91 8.98 -6.43
CA ASN A 28 3.73 8.46 -5.74
C ASN A 28 3.82 6.94 -5.57
N ASP A 29 4.33 6.24 -6.59
CA ASP A 29 4.53 4.79 -6.53
C ASP A 29 5.54 4.40 -5.45
N LEU A 30 6.69 5.10 -5.40
CA LEU A 30 7.69 4.90 -4.34
C LEU A 30 7.14 5.21 -2.94
N VAL A 31 6.30 6.23 -2.80
CA VAL A 31 5.64 6.54 -1.52
C VAL A 31 4.71 5.40 -1.12
N MET A 32 3.91 4.87 -2.04
CA MET A 32 2.99 3.76 -1.75
C MET A 32 3.73 2.47 -1.42
N THR A 33 4.81 2.13 -2.15
CA THR A 33 5.64 0.96 -1.82
C THR A 33 6.29 1.09 -0.44
N GLY A 34 6.85 2.26 -0.13
CA GLY A 34 7.45 2.52 1.19
C GLY A 34 6.40 2.49 2.31
N TRP A 35 5.19 2.99 2.04
CA TRP A 35 4.07 2.91 2.95
C TRP A 35 3.67 1.46 3.25
N ALA A 36 3.56 0.60 2.23
CA ALA A 36 3.17 -0.81 2.39
C ALA A 36 4.17 -1.56 3.28
N ILE A 37 5.47 -1.42 3.01
CA ILE A 37 6.55 -2.03 3.82
C ILE A 37 6.47 -1.56 5.28
N LYS A 38 6.26 -0.26 5.49
CA LYS A 38 6.24 0.32 6.84
C LYS A 38 5.01 -0.11 7.63
N ILE A 39 3.83 -0.15 7.01
CA ILE A 39 2.61 -0.62 7.65
C ILE A 39 2.71 -2.09 8.04
N ASP A 40 3.17 -2.96 7.13
CA ASP A 40 3.32 -4.39 7.43
C ASP A 40 4.22 -4.60 8.66
N GLY A 41 5.36 -3.90 8.72
CA GLY A 41 6.26 -3.96 9.86
C GLY A 41 5.66 -3.45 11.18
N ILE A 42 4.70 -2.51 11.14
CA ILE A 42 4.00 -2.00 12.33
C ILE A 42 2.89 -2.98 12.77
N ILE A 43 2.07 -3.43 11.83
CA ILE A 43 0.96 -4.36 12.07
C ILE A 43 1.49 -5.66 12.66
N ASN A 44 2.63 -6.16 12.18
CA ASN A 44 3.26 -7.37 12.71
C ASN A 44 3.72 -7.26 14.18
N ARG A 45 3.77 -6.06 14.76
CA ARG A 45 4.09 -5.85 16.19
C ARG A 45 2.86 -5.82 17.10
N ILE A 46 1.65 -5.74 16.53
CA ILE A 46 0.38 -5.74 17.27
C ILE A 46 0.14 -7.13 17.86
N GLN A 47 -0.19 -7.18 19.15
CA GLN A 47 -0.43 -8.44 19.85
C GLN A 47 -1.90 -8.87 19.78
N ASP A 48 -2.84 -7.92 19.77
CA ASP A 48 -4.25 -8.21 19.54
C ASP A 48 -4.49 -8.72 18.10
N ILE A 49 -4.75 -10.03 17.99
CA ILE A 49 -4.97 -10.72 16.72
C ILE A 49 -6.17 -10.16 15.95
N LYS A 50 -7.28 -9.84 16.64
CA LYS A 50 -8.48 -9.32 15.97
C LYS A 50 -8.22 -7.92 15.41
N LEU A 51 -7.48 -7.10 16.15
CA LEU A 51 -7.06 -5.79 15.68
C LEU A 51 -6.09 -5.92 14.50
N LYS A 52 -5.11 -6.82 14.59
CA LYS A 52 -4.15 -7.11 13.53
C LYS A 52 -4.87 -7.48 12.23
N GLU A 53 -5.71 -8.52 12.25
CA GLU A 53 -6.46 -8.98 11.06
C GLU A 53 -7.34 -7.89 10.45
N LYS A 54 -7.96 -7.06 11.30
CA LYS A 54 -8.76 -5.91 10.84
C LYS A 54 -7.89 -4.91 10.09
N LEU A 55 -6.73 -4.55 10.65
CA LEU A 55 -5.83 -3.57 10.05
C LEU A 55 -5.19 -4.09 8.77
N GLU A 56 -4.84 -5.38 8.69
CA GLU A 56 -4.33 -6.02 7.48
C GLU A 56 -5.33 -5.87 6.34
N LYS A 57 -6.58 -6.30 6.55
CA LYS A 57 -7.65 -6.19 5.54
C LYS A 57 -7.92 -4.75 5.10
N GLU A 58 -7.86 -3.81 6.02
CA GLU A 58 -8.06 -2.39 5.69
C GLU A 58 -6.88 -1.83 4.86
N CYS A 59 -5.65 -2.21 5.14
CA CYS A 59 -4.48 -1.73 4.41
C CYS A 59 -4.32 -2.44 3.06
N GLU A 60 -4.67 -3.72 2.96
CA GLU A 60 -4.71 -4.49 1.71
C GLU A 60 -5.67 -3.84 0.70
N LYS A 61 -6.86 -3.42 1.14
CA LYS A 61 -7.81 -2.68 0.27
C LYS A 61 -7.23 -1.39 -0.32
N ILE A 62 -6.47 -0.64 0.48
CA ILE A 62 -5.82 0.60 0.03
C ILE A 62 -4.72 0.28 -0.99
N TRP A 63 -3.96 -0.79 -0.75
CA TRP A 63 -2.92 -1.26 -1.68
C TRP A 63 -3.53 -1.72 -3.02
N ASP A 64 -4.60 -2.50 -2.98
CA ASP A 64 -5.31 -2.97 -4.15
C ASP A 64 -5.86 -1.82 -4.99
N GLU A 65 -6.44 -0.80 -4.34
CA GLU A 65 -6.93 0.40 -5.01
C GLU A 65 -5.79 1.15 -5.73
N TRP A 66 -4.62 1.28 -5.08
CA TRP A 66 -3.45 1.87 -5.72
C TRP A 66 -2.98 1.02 -6.91
N TYR A 67 -2.86 -0.29 -6.73
CA TYR A 67 -2.40 -1.22 -7.76
C TYR A 67 -3.29 -1.16 -9.00
N GLU A 68 -4.61 -1.22 -8.84
CA GLU A 68 -5.56 -1.05 -9.94
C GLU A 68 -5.41 0.29 -10.65
N LYS A 69 -5.19 1.36 -9.89
CA LYS A 69 -5.02 2.71 -10.44
C LYS A 69 -3.76 2.80 -11.29
N VAL A 70 -2.65 2.24 -10.82
CA VAL A 70 -1.38 2.16 -11.60
C VAL A 70 -1.62 1.41 -12.90
N GLN A 71 -2.27 0.25 -12.83
CA GLN A 71 -2.58 -0.58 -13.98
C GLN A 71 -3.43 0.17 -15.04
N LYS A 72 -4.40 0.99 -14.61
CA LYS A 72 -5.25 1.78 -15.51
C LYS A 72 -4.53 2.99 -16.14
N GLN A 73 -3.47 3.51 -15.52
CA GLN A 73 -2.80 4.74 -15.98
C GLN A 73 -1.49 4.49 -16.74
N LEU A 74 -0.91 3.30 -16.62
CA LEU A 74 0.25 2.91 -17.40
C LEU A 74 -0.15 2.50 -18.82
N THR A 75 0.67 2.90 -19.79
CA THR A 75 0.62 2.34 -21.15
C THR A 75 0.99 0.86 -21.13
N LYS A 76 0.51 0.07 -22.10
CA LYS A 76 0.87 -1.35 -22.24
C LYS A 76 2.38 -1.61 -22.20
N ASP A 77 3.18 -0.73 -22.78
CA ASP A 77 4.64 -0.90 -22.82
C ASP A 77 5.27 -0.72 -21.43
N ASN A 78 4.89 0.33 -20.70
CA ASN A 78 5.35 0.54 -19.32
C ASN A 78 4.83 -0.53 -18.35
N LEU A 79 3.62 -1.05 -18.59
CA LEU A 79 3.09 -2.22 -17.87
C LEU A 79 3.96 -3.44 -18.07
N ALA A 80 4.31 -3.77 -19.31
CA ALA A 80 5.18 -4.90 -19.62
C ALA A 80 6.56 -4.77 -18.97
N ILE A 81 7.12 -3.56 -18.88
CA ILE A 81 8.37 -3.32 -18.15
C ILE A 81 8.17 -3.60 -16.65
N LEU A 82 7.12 -3.08 -16.03
CA LEU A 82 6.82 -3.34 -14.61
C LEU A 82 6.59 -4.83 -14.32
N ASP A 83 5.80 -5.52 -15.16
CA ASP A 83 5.56 -6.96 -15.04
C ASP A 83 6.86 -7.76 -15.17
N SER A 84 7.76 -7.35 -16.07
CA SER A 84 9.07 -7.98 -16.23
C SER A 84 9.95 -7.80 -14.99
N LEU A 85 9.90 -6.62 -14.35
CA LEU A 85 10.65 -6.32 -13.12
C LEU A 85 10.09 -7.08 -11.90
N MET A 86 8.76 -7.32 -11.88
CA MET A 86 8.08 -8.06 -10.81
C MET A 86 8.11 -9.59 -11.00
N GLY A 87 8.79 -10.10 -12.03
CA GLY A 87 8.99 -11.53 -12.24
C GLY A 87 7.82 -12.25 -12.95
N GLY A 88 7.01 -11.53 -13.73
CA GLY A 88 6.04 -12.12 -14.67
C GLY A 88 4.92 -12.91 -13.98
N ARG A 89 4.14 -12.26 -13.10
CA ARG A 89 2.90 -12.84 -12.55
C ARG A 89 1.67 -12.05 -13.01
N ILE A 90 1.25 -12.27 -14.26
CA ILE A 90 -0.15 -12.16 -14.69
C ILE A 90 -0.41 -13.29 -15.69
#